data_AF-A0A9E5EPH6-F1
#
_entry.id   AF-A0A9E5EPH6-F1
#
_cell.length_a   1.000
_cell.length_b   1.000
_cell.length_c   1.000
_cell.angle_alpha   90.00
_cell.angle_beta   90.00
_cell.angle_gamma   90.00
#
_symmetry.space_group_name_H-M   'P 1'
#
loop_
_entity.id
_entity.type
_entity.pdbx_description
1 polymer ?
#
loop_
_entity_poly.entity_id
_entity_poly.type
_entity_poly.pdbx_seq_one_letter_code
_entity_poly.pdbx_strand_id
1 'polypeptide(L)'
;MCGIIAVLSRPETRSVPVAADLLAQIEAVVTQWPLTGAALPSDEALVVMGKQMTAVDASLRGDAGLWLLAGNREFVAALGTALEQLQGRISAAEDALESSGALDAAVLEKRAGLLTVLRDAVWSIRMDRLRTAAAVDGLAGAGASRSALAAYLSIQQVFSGLDRLEVRGRDSAGVHVMVWGHGVSPDDARVRAMLGARHDDNLFTSGSVRITRAAWSFVYKAAAEIGELGDNTRVMRQAVVGDDLLRLLVSQQGARVAVLGHTRWASVGIISEPNAHPVNSEELESNADAAYLIAALNGDVDNHADLRARHELRLAQPITTDAKVIPALVSRRLAASTKDGSSTASTNGGGLTASADALADAFRETVASFEGSVAIAAASADNPESLLLALKGSGQGLCVGLAPNRFVVASEPYGLVEETQHYLRMDGESLAHADNPSSRGQVVVLDAARAGEAEGIRLVAYDGTALSLGSHNMLTAEVTTRDIDRGPHSHF
;
A
#
# COMPACT_ATOMS: atom_id res chain seq x y z
N MET A 1 -13.99 -8.21 -9.20
CA MET A 1 -13.60 -8.06 -7.77
C MET A 1 -12.70 -6.84 -7.66
N CYS A 2 -12.89 -5.92 -6.72
CA CYS A 2 -12.02 -4.75 -6.65
C CYS A 2 -10.67 -5.08 -5.96
N GLY A 3 -9.73 -4.14 -5.98
CA GLY A 3 -8.44 -4.24 -5.28
C GLY A 3 -8.16 -2.99 -4.45
N ILE A 4 -7.80 -3.16 -3.18
CA ILE A 4 -7.33 -2.08 -2.28
C ILE A 4 -5.83 -2.26 -2.08
N ILE A 5 -5.09 -1.16 -2.11
CA ILE A 5 -3.68 -1.09 -1.72
C ILE A 5 -3.43 0.21 -0.96
N ALA A 6 -2.69 0.19 0.13
CA ALA A 6 -2.32 1.43 0.83
C ALA A 6 -0.93 1.32 1.44
N VAL A 7 -0.26 2.47 1.56
CA VAL A 7 1.02 2.59 2.25
C VAL A 7 0.92 3.70 3.29
N LEU A 8 1.22 3.34 4.53
CA LEU A 8 1.40 4.26 5.64
C LEU A 8 2.81 4.03 6.22
N SER A 9 3.69 5.03 6.12
CA SER A 9 5.08 4.91 6.57
C SER A 9 5.34 5.67 7.85
N ARG A 10 6.51 5.47 8.46
CA ARG A 10 7.11 6.28 9.53
C ARG A 10 8.47 6.83 9.08
N PRO A 11 9.04 7.86 9.72
CA PRO A 11 10.36 8.35 9.34
C PRO A 11 11.40 7.22 9.42
N GLU A 12 12.31 7.16 8.44
CA GLU A 12 13.35 6.13 8.40
C GLU A 12 14.23 6.19 9.65
N THR A 13 14.43 5.04 10.27
CA THR A 13 15.22 4.88 11.49
C THR A 13 16.55 4.18 11.24
N ARG A 14 16.72 3.53 10.08
CA ARG A 14 17.96 2.86 9.70
C ARG A 14 18.93 3.83 9.04
N SER A 15 20.22 3.57 9.20
CA SER A 15 21.26 4.22 8.40
C SER A 15 21.18 3.79 6.94
N VAL A 16 21.54 4.70 6.02
CA VAL A 16 21.74 4.34 4.62
C VAL A 16 22.84 3.27 4.54
N PRO A 17 22.60 2.12 3.86
CA PRO A 17 23.62 1.10 3.71
C PRO A 17 24.83 1.61 2.93
N VAL A 18 26.00 1.01 3.16
CA VAL A 18 27.24 1.38 2.47
C VAL A 18 27.36 0.59 1.17
N ALA A 19 27.45 1.28 0.03
CA ALA A 19 27.55 0.66 -1.30
C ALA A 19 28.67 -0.39 -1.39
N ALA A 20 29.87 -0.04 -0.91
CA ALA A 20 31.04 -0.90 -0.98
C ALA A 20 30.84 -2.22 -0.20
N ASP A 21 30.19 -2.16 0.96
CA ASP A 21 29.93 -3.34 1.79
C ASP A 21 28.93 -4.29 1.12
N LEU A 22 27.90 -3.73 0.47
CA LEU A 22 26.92 -4.54 -0.27
C LEU A 22 27.51 -5.16 -1.54
N LEU A 23 28.34 -4.40 -2.28
CA LEU A 23 29.05 -4.95 -3.44
C LEU A 23 30.00 -6.08 -3.04
N ALA A 24 30.82 -5.87 -1.99
CA ALA A 24 31.73 -6.89 -1.49
C ALA A 24 30.99 -8.18 -1.09
N GLN A 25 29.79 -8.06 -0.51
CA GLN A 25 28.96 -9.22 -0.20
C GLN A 25 28.53 -9.97 -1.46
N ILE A 26 28.01 -9.30 -2.49
CA ILE A 26 27.58 -10.00 -3.70
C ILE A 26 28.79 -10.56 -4.46
N GLU A 27 29.89 -9.81 -4.55
CA GLU A 27 31.13 -10.26 -5.18
C GLU A 27 31.72 -11.50 -4.49
N ALA A 28 31.59 -11.61 -3.17
CA ALA A 28 31.99 -12.82 -2.44
C ALA A 28 31.15 -14.04 -2.86
N VAL A 29 29.83 -13.89 -2.98
CA VAL A 29 28.94 -14.96 -3.51
C VAL A 29 29.35 -15.30 -4.95
N VAL A 30 29.62 -14.27 -5.76
CA VAL A 30 30.04 -14.44 -7.14
C VAL A 30 31.43 -15.10 -7.25
N THR A 31 32.33 -14.87 -6.31
CA THR A 31 33.67 -15.48 -6.36
C THR A 31 33.64 -16.94 -5.91
N GLN A 32 32.78 -17.28 -4.94
CA GLN A 32 32.63 -18.64 -4.42
C GLN A 32 32.00 -19.62 -5.43
N TRP A 33 31.31 -19.12 -6.46
CA TRP A 33 30.66 -19.96 -7.48
C TRP A 33 31.13 -19.65 -8.91
N PRO A 34 32.33 -20.08 -9.33
CA PRO A 34 32.85 -19.76 -10.67
C PRO A 34 32.01 -20.38 -11.81
N LEU A 35 31.92 -19.66 -12.95
CA LEU A 35 31.07 -19.98 -14.12
C LEU A 35 31.42 -21.29 -14.85
N THR A 36 32.69 -21.72 -14.86
CA THR A 36 33.18 -22.75 -15.79
C THR A 36 33.55 -24.06 -15.10
N GLY A 37 32.89 -25.16 -15.49
CA GLY A 37 33.31 -26.54 -15.17
C GLY A 37 33.25 -26.93 -13.69
N ALA A 38 32.72 -26.07 -12.82
CA ALA A 38 32.60 -26.33 -11.40
C ALA A 38 31.37 -27.21 -11.11
N ALA A 39 31.55 -28.19 -10.22
CA ALA A 39 30.42 -28.89 -9.63
C ALA A 39 29.47 -27.89 -8.95
N LEU A 40 28.19 -28.24 -8.88
CA LEU A 40 27.20 -27.53 -8.05
C LEU A 40 27.79 -27.23 -6.67
N PRO A 41 27.62 -26.01 -6.12
CA PRO A 41 28.05 -25.70 -4.77
C PRO A 41 27.48 -26.71 -3.77
N SER A 42 28.18 -26.93 -2.65
CA SER A 42 27.66 -27.79 -1.59
C SER A 42 26.37 -27.21 -1.01
N ASP A 43 25.55 -28.06 -0.39
CA ASP A 43 24.31 -27.62 0.24
C ASP A 43 24.58 -26.52 1.30
N GLU A 44 25.67 -26.66 2.08
CA GLU A 44 26.09 -25.64 3.05
C GLU A 44 26.47 -24.32 2.37
N ALA A 45 27.17 -24.39 1.23
CA ALA A 45 27.54 -23.20 0.47
C ALA A 45 26.29 -22.49 -0.06
N LEU A 46 25.32 -23.22 -0.63
CA LEU A 46 24.06 -22.66 -1.11
C LEU A 46 23.26 -21.98 0.02
N VAL A 47 23.23 -22.59 1.22
CA VAL A 47 22.59 -21.97 2.40
C VAL A 47 23.27 -20.66 2.77
N VAL A 48 24.60 -20.61 2.79
CA VAL A 48 25.36 -19.39 3.12
C VAL A 48 25.12 -18.31 2.07
N MET A 49 25.23 -18.65 0.78
CA MET A 49 24.98 -17.73 -0.33
C MET A 49 23.55 -17.19 -0.27
N GLY A 50 22.56 -18.05 -0.05
CA GLY A 50 21.15 -17.67 0.07
C GLY A 50 20.94 -16.65 1.18
N LYS A 51 21.44 -16.93 2.40
CA LYS A 51 21.37 -15.99 3.53
C LYS A 51 22.02 -14.65 3.23
N GLN A 52 23.16 -14.66 2.56
CA GLN A 52 23.89 -13.45 2.20
C GLN A 52 23.10 -12.61 1.19
N MET A 53 22.55 -13.23 0.15
CA MET A 53 21.72 -12.52 -0.83
C MET A 53 20.41 -11.99 -0.24
N THR A 54 19.76 -12.75 0.65
CA THR A 54 18.59 -12.28 1.41
C THR A 54 18.93 -11.08 2.30
N ALA A 55 20.11 -11.06 2.92
CA ALA A 55 20.56 -9.93 3.74
C ALA A 55 20.83 -8.66 2.91
N VAL A 56 21.36 -8.82 1.69
CA VAL A 56 21.54 -7.70 0.75
C VAL A 56 20.18 -7.15 0.31
N ASP A 57 19.22 -8.00 -0.08
CA ASP A 57 17.85 -7.57 -0.37
C ASP A 57 17.24 -6.79 0.80
N ALA A 58 17.29 -7.34 2.01
CA ALA A 58 16.75 -6.70 3.21
C ALA A 58 17.37 -5.32 3.47
N SER A 59 18.66 -5.14 3.20
CA SER A 59 19.36 -3.86 3.34
C SER A 59 18.87 -2.82 2.33
N LEU A 60 18.44 -3.25 1.14
CA LEU A 60 17.94 -2.40 0.05
C LEU A 60 16.44 -2.09 0.13
N ARG A 61 15.70 -2.65 1.11
CA ARG A 61 14.27 -2.32 1.34
C ARG A 61 14.09 -0.93 1.95
N GLY A 62 12.90 -0.36 1.78
CA GLY A 62 12.48 0.89 2.42
C GLY A 62 13.25 2.15 1.97
N ASP A 63 13.14 3.22 2.75
CA ASP A 63 13.69 4.53 2.40
C ASP A 63 15.22 4.51 2.39
N ALA A 64 15.86 3.86 3.37
CA ALA A 64 17.32 3.79 3.46
C ALA A 64 17.95 3.11 2.24
N GLY A 65 17.35 2.03 1.76
CA GLY A 65 17.78 1.34 0.55
C GLY A 65 17.54 2.16 -0.71
N LEU A 66 16.37 2.81 -0.81
CA LEU A 66 16.10 3.73 -1.90
C LEU A 66 17.08 4.90 -1.93
N TRP A 67 17.42 5.53 -0.80
CA TRP A 67 18.38 6.64 -0.76
C TRP A 67 19.79 6.24 -1.18
N LEU A 68 20.15 4.96 -1.04
CA LEU A 68 21.40 4.44 -1.60
C LEU A 68 21.33 4.27 -3.12
N LEU A 69 20.20 3.79 -3.63
CA LEU A 69 19.99 3.47 -5.04
C LEU A 69 19.75 4.73 -5.89
N ALA A 70 18.94 5.65 -5.39
CA ALA A 70 18.50 6.85 -6.08
C ALA A 70 19.70 7.72 -6.47
N GLY A 71 19.85 7.99 -7.77
CA GLY A 71 20.96 8.78 -8.31
C GLY A 71 22.35 8.11 -8.27
N ASN A 72 22.50 6.91 -7.70
CA ASN A 72 23.79 6.21 -7.61
C ASN A 72 24.00 5.24 -8.78
N ARG A 73 24.22 5.80 -9.97
CA ARG A 73 24.31 5.04 -11.22
C ARG A 73 25.45 4.03 -11.25
N GLU A 74 26.59 4.35 -10.64
CA GLU A 74 27.75 3.46 -10.59
C GLU A 74 27.45 2.20 -9.76
N PHE A 75 26.91 2.38 -8.55
CA PHE A 75 26.51 1.25 -7.71
C PHE A 75 25.42 0.42 -8.38
N VAL A 76 24.38 1.03 -8.95
CA VAL A 76 23.29 0.32 -9.64
C VAL A 76 23.82 -0.51 -10.82
N ALA A 77 24.76 0.02 -11.60
CA ALA A 77 25.36 -0.70 -12.73
C ALA A 77 26.24 -1.87 -12.27
N ALA A 78 27.07 -1.66 -11.25
CA ALA A 78 27.90 -2.72 -10.66
C ALA A 78 27.04 -3.83 -10.05
N LEU A 79 26.00 -3.45 -9.30
CA LEU A 79 25.02 -4.36 -8.72
C LEU A 79 24.30 -5.17 -9.81
N GLY A 80 23.82 -4.52 -10.88
CA GLY A 80 23.19 -5.19 -12.01
C GLY A 80 24.09 -6.23 -12.68
N THR A 81 25.37 -5.89 -12.89
CA THR A 81 26.36 -6.80 -13.47
C THR A 81 26.58 -8.04 -12.60
N ALA A 82 26.70 -7.86 -11.28
CA ALA A 82 26.91 -8.97 -10.36
C ALA A 82 25.68 -9.90 -10.28
N LEU A 83 24.47 -9.33 -10.29
CA LEU A 83 23.21 -10.09 -10.32
C LEU A 83 23.04 -10.88 -11.61
N GLU A 84 23.43 -10.33 -12.76
CA GLU A 84 23.39 -11.03 -14.05
C GLU A 84 24.33 -12.24 -14.07
N GLN A 85 25.54 -12.09 -13.54
CA GLN A 85 26.48 -13.22 -13.39
C GLN A 85 25.91 -14.32 -12.49
N LEU A 86 25.29 -13.94 -11.37
CA LEU A 86 24.69 -14.90 -10.44
C LEU A 86 23.46 -15.59 -11.05
N GLN A 87 22.61 -14.86 -11.77
CA GLN A 87 21.46 -15.41 -12.49
C GLN A 87 21.89 -16.47 -13.49
N GLY A 88 22.92 -16.20 -14.30
CA GLY A 88 23.43 -17.18 -15.28
C GLY A 88 23.92 -18.48 -14.64
N ARG A 89 24.49 -18.39 -13.43
CA ARG A 89 24.96 -19.56 -12.68
C ARG A 89 23.83 -20.35 -12.07
N ILE A 90 22.81 -19.67 -11.53
CA ILE A 90 21.61 -20.31 -11.01
C ILE A 90 20.92 -21.09 -12.13
N SER A 91 20.72 -20.49 -13.30
CA SER A 91 20.09 -21.19 -14.43
C SER A 91 20.90 -22.40 -14.90
N ALA A 92 22.23 -22.28 -15.01
CA ALA A 92 23.08 -23.43 -15.33
C ALA A 92 23.03 -24.54 -14.25
N ALA A 93 22.83 -24.16 -12.98
CA ALA A 93 22.66 -25.09 -11.87
C ALA A 93 21.37 -25.89 -11.97
N GLU A 94 20.28 -25.20 -12.31
CA GLU A 94 18.95 -25.79 -12.49
C GLU A 94 18.97 -26.79 -13.65
N ASP A 95 19.53 -26.40 -14.81
CA ASP A 95 19.70 -27.28 -15.97
C ASP A 95 20.54 -28.54 -15.63
N ALA A 96 21.59 -28.38 -14.83
CA ALA A 96 22.44 -29.48 -14.38
C ALA A 96 21.70 -30.43 -13.41
N LEU A 97 20.81 -29.91 -12.57
CA LEU A 97 19.96 -30.73 -11.69
C LEU A 97 18.90 -31.49 -12.49
N GLU A 98 18.21 -30.83 -13.44
CA GLU A 98 17.18 -31.46 -14.27
C GLU A 98 17.74 -32.57 -15.16
N SER A 99 18.96 -32.39 -15.67
CA SER A 99 19.64 -33.40 -16.49
C SER A 99 20.28 -34.53 -15.67
N SER A 100 20.33 -34.43 -14.34
CA SER A 100 20.95 -35.43 -13.47
C SER A 100 20.05 -36.64 -13.20
N GLY A 101 20.02 -37.60 -14.14
CA GLY A 101 19.19 -38.81 -14.05
C GLY A 101 19.57 -39.83 -12.96
N ALA A 102 20.47 -39.49 -12.02
CA ALA A 102 21.04 -40.41 -11.02
C ALA A 102 20.93 -39.93 -9.55
N LEU A 103 20.31 -38.77 -9.29
CA LEU A 103 20.11 -38.27 -7.93
C LEU A 103 18.80 -38.81 -7.34
N ASP A 104 18.82 -39.10 -6.04
CA ASP A 104 17.61 -39.41 -5.27
C ASP A 104 16.65 -38.22 -5.26
N ALA A 105 15.34 -38.49 -5.30
CA ALA A 105 14.31 -37.47 -5.41
C ALA A 105 14.35 -36.45 -4.25
N ALA A 106 14.62 -36.92 -3.01
CA ALA A 106 14.72 -36.04 -1.85
C ALA A 106 15.95 -35.12 -1.92
N VAL A 107 17.04 -35.59 -2.54
CA VAL A 107 18.25 -34.78 -2.75
C VAL A 107 18.01 -33.70 -3.81
N LEU A 108 17.31 -34.06 -4.90
CA LEU A 108 16.90 -33.12 -5.94
C LEU A 108 16.00 -32.02 -5.39
N GLU A 109 14.95 -32.39 -4.66
CA GLU A 109 13.99 -31.45 -4.07
C GLU A 109 14.68 -30.47 -3.10
N LYS A 110 15.53 -31.00 -2.20
CA LYS A 110 16.31 -30.18 -1.27
C LYS A 110 17.18 -29.16 -2.00
N ARG A 111 17.93 -29.60 -3.03
CA ARG A 111 18.83 -28.71 -3.78
C ARG A 111 18.08 -27.69 -4.60
N ALA A 112 16.96 -28.06 -5.24
CA ALA A 112 16.09 -27.14 -5.94
C ALA A 112 15.52 -26.06 -5.00
N GLY A 113 15.14 -26.44 -3.77
CA GLY A 113 14.71 -25.49 -2.74
C GLY A 113 15.82 -24.49 -2.36
N LEU A 114 17.05 -24.95 -2.17
CA LEU A 114 18.19 -24.07 -1.86
C LEU A 114 18.51 -23.09 -3.00
N LEU A 115 18.43 -23.55 -4.25
CA LEU A 115 18.59 -22.67 -5.42
C LEU A 115 17.44 -21.67 -5.55
N THR A 116 16.21 -22.08 -5.19
CA THR A 116 15.04 -21.19 -5.21
C THR A 116 15.22 -20.00 -4.28
N VAL A 117 15.79 -20.20 -3.08
CA VAL A 117 16.10 -19.07 -2.15
C VAL A 117 17.05 -18.05 -2.80
N LEU A 118 18.09 -18.52 -3.50
CA LEU A 118 19.02 -17.65 -4.22
C LEU A 118 18.34 -16.93 -5.38
N ARG A 119 17.54 -17.66 -6.16
CA ARG A 119 16.79 -17.13 -7.29
C ARG A 119 15.82 -16.04 -6.84
N ASP A 120 15.09 -16.26 -5.75
CA ASP A 120 14.15 -15.31 -5.18
C ASP A 120 14.86 -14.05 -4.67
N ALA A 121 16.04 -14.18 -4.06
CA ALA A 121 16.82 -13.03 -3.63
C ALA A 121 17.38 -12.23 -4.81
N VAL A 122 17.92 -12.88 -5.84
CA VAL A 122 18.39 -12.21 -7.07
C VAL A 122 17.23 -11.51 -7.78
N TRP A 123 16.08 -12.19 -7.89
CA TRP A 123 14.86 -11.63 -8.42
C TRP A 123 14.41 -10.40 -7.64
N SER A 124 14.30 -10.50 -6.31
CA SER A 124 13.86 -9.41 -5.44
C SER A 124 14.75 -8.17 -5.61
N ILE A 125 16.07 -8.34 -5.62
CA ILE A 125 16.99 -7.21 -5.80
C ILE A 125 16.78 -6.58 -7.18
N ARG A 126 16.68 -7.38 -8.24
CA ARG A 126 16.59 -6.88 -9.62
C ARG A 126 15.22 -6.29 -9.95
N MET A 127 14.17 -7.05 -9.71
CA MET A 127 12.81 -6.78 -10.19
C MET A 127 11.98 -6.00 -9.18
N ASP A 128 12.33 -6.03 -7.89
CA ASP A 128 11.62 -5.27 -6.87
C ASP A 128 12.42 -4.06 -6.41
N ARG A 129 13.70 -4.21 -6.04
CA ARG A 129 14.51 -3.07 -5.51
C ARG A 129 14.99 -2.14 -6.62
N LEU A 130 15.74 -2.64 -7.61
CA LEU A 130 16.30 -1.80 -8.69
C LEU A 130 15.23 -1.19 -9.58
N ARG A 131 14.22 -1.99 -9.97
CA ARG A 131 13.06 -1.50 -10.74
C ARG A 131 12.32 -0.38 -10.00
N THR A 132 12.05 -0.57 -8.71
CA THR A 132 11.36 0.46 -7.90
C THR A 132 12.21 1.71 -7.77
N ALA A 133 13.52 1.60 -7.53
CA ALA A 133 14.40 2.77 -7.49
C ALA A 133 14.38 3.55 -8.82
N ALA A 134 14.46 2.86 -9.96
CA ALA A 134 14.37 3.51 -11.27
C ALA A 134 13.00 4.18 -11.51
N ALA A 135 11.91 3.54 -11.08
CA ALA A 135 10.57 4.12 -11.17
C ALA A 135 10.41 5.35 -10.27
N VAL A 136 10.93 5.31 -9.04
CA VAL A 136 10.93 6.46 -8.13
C VAL A 136 11.77 7.60 -8.69
N ASP A 137 12.95 7.33 -9.26
CA ASP A 137 13.77 8.35 -9.94
C ASP A 137 12.99 9.02 -11.09
N GLY A 138 12.20 8.24 -11.84
CA GLY A 138 11.32 8.76 -12.90
C GLY A 138 10.17 9.63 -12.39
N LEU A 139 9.62 9.34 -11.20
CA LEU A 139 8.56 10.13 -10.58
C LEU A 139 9.11 11.41 -9.92
N ALA A 140 10.17 11.27 -9.14
CA ALA A 140 10.73 12.31 -8.30
C ALA A 140 11.58 13.33 -9.09
N GLY A 141 12.26 12.86 -10.14
CA GLY A 141 13.20 13.65 -10.91
C GLY A 141 14.58 13.73 -10.26
N ALA A 142 15.55 14.22 -11.03
CA ALA A 142 16.94 14.31 -10.61
C ALA A 142 17.12 15.30 -9.43
N GLY A 143 17.91 14.91 -8.44
CA GLY A 143 18.22 15.75 -7.28
C GLY A 143 17.07 15.90 -6.26
N ALA A 144 16.05 15.05 -6.33
CA ALA A 144 14.96 15.02 -5.38
C ALA A 144 15.46 14.92 -3.92
N SER A 145 14.78 15.62 -3.01
CA SER A 145 15.09 15.56 -1.58
C SER A 145 14.75 14.18 -0.99
N ARG A 146 15.32 13.84 0.17
CA ARG A 146 15.00 12.58 0.86
C ARG A 146 13.50 12.45 1.17
N SER A 147 12.84 13.54 1.53
CA SER A 147 11.39 13.59 1.75
C SER A 147 10.62 13.29 0.46
N ALA A 148 11.04 13.87 -0.67
CA ALA A 148 10.43 13.58 -1.96
C ALA A 148 10.63 12.11 -2.37
N LEU A 149 11.85 11.58 -2.24
CA LEU A 149 12.14 10.17 -2.54
C LEU A 149 11.28 9.22 -1.69
N ALA A 150 11.14 9.48 -0.39
CA ALA A 150 10.31 8.67 0.50
C ALA A 150 8.81 8.75 0.10
N ALA A 151 8.31 9.94 -0.24
CA ALA A 151 6.93 10.11 -0.69
C ALA A 151 6.66 9.38 -2.01
N TYR A 152 7.54 9.54 -3.01
CA TYR A 152 7.42 8.86 -4.29
C TYR A 152 7.65 7.34 -4.18
N LEU A 153 8.39 6.85 -3.17
CA LEU A 153 8.46 5.43 -2.86
C LEU A 153 7.10 4.88 -2.44
N SER A 154 6.42 5.55 -1.50
CA SER A 154 5.07 5.15 -1.07
C SER A 154 4.07 5.17 -2.23
N ILE A 155 4.14 6.19 -3.09
CA ILE A 155 3.32 6.28 -4.31
C ILE A 155 3.64 5.13 -5.27
N GLN A 156 4.93 4.86 -5.53
CA GLN A 156 5.36 3.78 -6.43
C GLN A 156 4.98 2.40 -5.91
N GLN A 157 5.06 2.16 -4.60
CA GLN A 157 4.62 0.90 -3.98
C GLN A 157 3.13 0.69 -4.14
N VAL A 158 2.31 1.74 -3.92
CA VAL A 158 0.87 1.67 -4.20
C VAL A 158 0.61 1.34 -5.65
N PHE A 159 1.29 1.99 -6.59
CA PHE A 159 1.08 1.67 -7.99
C PHE A 159 1.56 0.27 -8.38
N SER A 160 2.71 -0.21 -7.88
CA SER A 160 3.15 -1.60 -8.12
C SER A 160 2.15 -2.61 -7.53
N GLY A 161 1.52 -2.29 -6.41
CA GLY A 161 0.42 -3.08 -5.86
C GLY A 161 -0.81 -3.06 -6.77
N LEU A 162 -1.19 -1.89 -7.31
CA LEU A 162 -2.27 -1.78 -8.29
C LEU A 162 -1.99 -2.57 -9.57
N ASP A 163 -0.77 -2.51 -10.11
CA ASP A 163 -0.37 -3.25 -11.31
C ASP A 163 -0.62 -4.77 -11.14
N ARG A 164 -0.48 -5.29 -9.91
CA ARG A 164 -0.79 -6.69 -9.58
C ARG A 164 -2.26 -6.95 -9.26
N LEU A 165 -2.97 -5.96 -8.72
CA LEU A 165 -4.38 -6.08 -8.32
C LEU A 165 -5.35 -5.81 -9.48
N GLU A 166 -4.91 -5.17 -10.57
CA GLU A 166 -5.77 -4.81 -11.70
C GLU A 166 -6.38 -6.02 -12.42
N VAL A 167 -5.79 -7.21 -12.26
CA VAL A 167 -6.39 -8.48 -12.71
C VAL A 167 -7.75 -8.76 -12.05
N ARG A 168 -8.03 -8.18 -10.88
CA ARG A 168 -9.30 -8.36 -10.17
C ARG A 168 -10.40 -7.46 -10.75
N GLY A 169 -10.04 -6.25 -11.17
CA GLY A 169 -10.93 -5.19 -11.63
C GLY A 169 -10.13 -4.08 -12.30
N ARG A 170 -10.62 -3.57 -13.44
CA ARG A 170 -9.85 -2.68 -14.33
C ARG A 170 -10.67 -1.57 -14.99
N ASP A 171 -11.96 -1.47 -14.71
CA ASP A 171 -12.83 -0.52 -15.38
C ASP A 171 -12.48 0.93 -14.98
N SER A 172 -11.97 1.09 -13.76
CA SER A 172 -11.43 2.35 -13.28
C SER A 172 -10.48 2.11 -12.11
N ALA A 173 -9.59 3.07 -11.85
CA ALA A 173 -8.72 3.06 -10.70
C ALA A 173 -8.48 4.48 -10.18
N GLY A 174 -8.00 4.56 -8.94
CA GLY A 174 -7.60 5.83 -8.34
C GLY A 174 -6.46 5.66 -7.35
N VAL A 175 -5.65 6.69 -7.21
CA VAL A 175 -4.62 6.84 -6.19
C VAL A 175 -4.84 8.18 -5.49
N HIS A 176 -5.03 8.11 -4.18
CA HIS A 176 -5.06 9.26 -3.29
C HIS A 176 -3.73 9.41 -2.58
N VAL A 177 -3.23 10.64 -2.47
CA VAL A 177 -2.04 11.00 -1.70
C VAL A 177 -2.43 12.06 -0.68
N MET A 178 -2.42 11.69 0.59
CA MET A 178 -2.53 12.62 1.72
C MET A 178 -1.13 13.14 2.06
N VAL A 179 -0.92 14.45 2.09
CA VAL A 179 0.40 15.07 2.36
C VAL A 179 0.31 15.96 3.59
N TRP A 180 1.20 15.78 4.57
CA TRP A 180 1.28 16.64 5.75
C TRP A 180 2.74 16.94 6.12
N GLY A 181 2.95 17.82 7.11
CA GLY A 181 4.29 18.17 7.61
C GLY A 181 5.15 19.00 6.66
N HIS A 182 4.61 19.43 5.52
CA HIS A 182 5.35 20.15 4.49
C HIS A 182 5.55 21.66 4.79
N GLY A 183 4.76 22.25 5.70
CA GLY A 183 4.92 23.65 6.12
C GLY A 183 4.64 24.72 5.05
N VAL A 184 4.12 24.34 3.89
CA VAL A 184 3.76 25.28 2.79
C VAL A 184 2.43 25.94 3.11
N SER A 185 2.38 27.27 3.01
CA SER A 185 1.15 28.03 3.19
C SER A 185 0.25 27.96 1.95
N PRO A 186 -1.08 27.81 2.10
CA PRO A 186 -2.02 27.90 0.99
C PRO A 186 -2.06 29.28 0.33
N ASP A 187 -1.64 30.33 1.03
CA ASP A 187 -1.62 31.71 0.52
C ASP A 187 -0.39 32.02 -0.36
N ASP A 188 0.59 31.10 -0.43
CA ASP A 188 1.78 31.25 -1.28
C ASP A 188 1.35 31.46 -2.75
N ALA A 189 1.92 32.49 -3.40
CA ALA A 189 1.57 32.83 -4.78
C ALA A 189 1.83 31.67 -5.76
N ARG A 190 2.87 30.86 -5.51
CA ARG A 190 3.18 29.66 -6.31
C ARG A 190 2.08 28.61 -6.13
N VAL A 191 1.63 28.39 -4.90
CA VAL A 191 0.53 27.45 -4.61
C VAL A 191 -0.73 27.89 -5.32
N ARG A 192 -1.14 29.15 -5.17
CA ARG A 192 -2.36 29.67 -5.84
C ARG A 192 -2.30 29.52 -7.36
N ALA A 193 -1.14 29.73 -7.97
CA ALA A 193 -0.95 29.53 -9.41
C ALA A 193 -1.08 28.06 -9.84
N MET A 194 -0.60 27.11 -9.03
CA MET A 194 -0.66 25.67 -9.34
C MET A 194 -1.99 25.00 -8.94
N LEU A 195 -2.70 25.57 -7.97
CA LEU A 195 -3.97 25.03 -7.47
C LEU A 195 -5.10 25.24 -8.48
N GLY A 196 -5.21 26.44 -9.07
CA GLY A 196 -6.25 26.75 -10.06
C GLY A 196 -7.66 26.28 -9.66
N ALA A 197 -8.41 25.72 -10.60
CA ALA A 197 -9.75 25.17 -10.35
C ALA A 197 -9.75 23.79 -9.67
N ARG A 198 -8.57 23.20 -9.36
CA ARG A 198 -8.46 21.84 -8.80
C ARG A 198 -9.09 21.73 -7.41
N HIS A 199 -9.22 22.84 -6.71
CA HIS A 199 -9.82 22.90 -5.37
C HIS A 199 -11.35 22.93 -5.37
N ASP A 200 -11.98 23.32 -6.48
CA ASP A 200 -13.43 23.53 -6.60
C ASP A 200 -14.17 22.37 -7.31
N ASP A 201 -13.48 21.27 -7.61
CA ASP A 201 -14.09 20.14 -8.33
C ASP A 201 -14.99 19.29 -7.41
N ASN A 202 -16.28 19.60 -7.39
CA ASN A 202 -17.30 18.86 -6.63
C ASN A 202 -17.43 17.37 -6.98
N LEU A 203 -16.85 16.91 -8.10
CA LEU A 203 -16.88 15.52 -8.51
C LEU A 203 -15.66 14.71 -8.04
N PHE A 204 -14.64 15.37 -7.48
CA PHE A 204 -13.42 14.75 -6.99
C PHE A 204 -12.76 13.83 -8.04
N THR A 205 -12.64 14.35 -9.26
CA THR A 205 -12.03 13.71 -10.44
C THR A 205 -10.51 13.84 -10.43
N SER A 206 -9.85 13.25 -11.43
CA SER A 206 -8.40 13.20 -11.52
C SER A 206 -7.79 14.60 -11.46
N GLY A 207 -6.78 14.78 -10.61
CA GLY A 207 -6.13 16.05 -10.38
C GLY A 207 -6.77 16.92 -9.31
N SER A 208 -7.92 16.54 -8.72
CA SER A 208 -8.52 17.29 -7.61
C SER A 208 -7.57 17.44 -6.42
N VAL A 209 -7.62 18.61 -5.78
CA VAL A 209 -6.86 18.92 -4.56
C VAL A 209 -7.80 19.43 -3.48
N ARG A 210 -7.61 19.03 -2.23
CA ARG A 210 -8.28 19.62 -1.07
C ARG A 210 -7.26 20.04 -0.05
N ILE A 211 -7.35 21.28 0.38
CA ILE A 211 -6.47 21.87 1.38
C ILE A 211 -7.24 21.87 2.69
N THR A 212 -6.76 21.11 3.67
CA THR A 212 -7.31 21.13 5.03
C THR A 212 -6.29 21.72 6.00
N ARG A 213 -6.70 21.85 7.26
CA ARG A 213 -5.85 22.42 8.32
C ARG A 213 -4.59 21.59 8.58
N ALA A 214 -4.69 20.26 8.49
CA ALA A 214 -3.64 19.34 8.92
C ALA A 214 -2.96 18.61 7.75
N ALA A 215 -3.65 18.41 6.63
CA ALA A 215 -3.08 17.73 5.47
C ALA A 215 -3.72 18.20 4.15
N TRP A 216 -3.01 18.00 3.05
CA TRP A 216 -3.48 18.30 1.71
C TRP A 216 -3.74 16.99 0.97
N SER A 217 -4.92 16.88 0.36
CA SER A 217 -5.42 15.68 -0.29
C SER A 217 -5.32 15.84 -1.80
N PHE A 218 -4.57 14.96 -2.46
CA PHE A 218 -4.46 14.86 -3.91
C PHE A 218 -5.10 13.57 -4.39
N VAL A 219 -5.80 13.58 -5.53
CA VAL A 219 -6.33 12.35 -6.13
C VAL A 219 -6.04 12.30 -7.62
N TYR A 220 -5.68 11.12 -8.10
CA TYR A 220 -5.45 10.81 -9.51
C TYR A 220 -6.35 9.64 -9.85
N LYS A 221 -7.13 9.75 -10.92
CA LYS A 221 -8.11 8.74 -11.31
C LYS A 221 -8.00 8.47 -12.81
N ALA A 222 -8.41 7.26 -13.18
CA ALA A 222 -8.60 6.85 -14.55
C ALA A 222 -9.86 5.98 -14.60
N ALA A 223 -10.63 6.11 -15.68
CA ALA A 223 -11.78 5.26 -15.95
C ALA A 223 -11.86 4.99 -17.45
N ALA A 224 -11.94 3.71 -17.81
CA ALA A 224 -12.06 3.25 -19.18
C ALA A 224 -12.89 1.97 -19.21
N GLU A 225 -14.00 1.96 -19.97
CA GLU A 225 -14.82 0.77 -20.14
C GLU A 225 -14.08 -0.38 -20.85
N ILE A 226 -13.08 -0.02 -21.67
CA ILE A 226 -12.23 -0.94 -22.43
C ILE A 226 -10.79 -0.47 -22.30
N GLY A 227 -9.91 -1.36 -21.85
CA GLY A 227 -8.47 -1.09 -21.69
C GLY A 227 -7.65 -2.37 -21.43
N GLU A 228 -6.33 -2.23 -21.47
CA GLU A 228 -5.36 -3.28 -21.18
C GLU A 228 -4.83 -3.18 -19.73
N LEU A 229 -4.27 -4.28 -19.22
CA LEU A 229 -3.60 -4.26 -17.91
C LEU A 229 -2.45 -3.24 -17.94
N GLY A 230 -2.44 -2.33 -16.96
CA GLY A 230 -1.49 -1.25 -16.80
C GLY A 230 -1.94 0.09 -17.40
N ASP A 231 -3.06 0.17 -18.13
CA ASP A 231 -3.49 1.44 -18.73
C ASP A 231 -3.88 2.48 -17.68
N ASN A 232 -4.67 2.08 -16.67
CA ASN A 232 -5.11 3.00 -15.63
C ASN A 232 -3.92 3.52 -14.81
N THR A 233 -3.02 2.62 -14.40
CA THR A 233 -1.84 3.01 -13.61
C THR A 233 -0.89 3.87 -14.43
N ARG A 234 -0.73 3.61 -15.74
CA ARG A 234 0.04 4.46 -16.65
C ARG A 234 -0.52 5.89 -16.73
N VAL A 235 -1.83 6.05 -16.87
CA VAL A 235 -2.49 7.38 -16.88
C VAL A 235 -2.25 8.11 -15.55
N MET A 236 -2.49 7.44 -14.42
CA MET A 236 -2.32 8.04 -13.10
C MET A 236 -0.84 8.37 -12.81
N ARG A 237 0.11 7.54 -13.24
CA ARG A 237 1.55 7.82 -13.14
C ARG A 237 1.94 9.08 -13.89
N GLN A 238 1.44 9.26 -15.11
CA GLN A 238 1.69 10.47 -15.90
C GLN A 238 1.13 11.72 -15.20
N ALA A 239 -0.06 11.62 -14.61
CA ALA A 239 -0.65 12.72 -13.83
C ALA A 239 0.20 13.08 -12.60
N VAL A 240 0.71 12.09 -11.87
CA VAL A 240 1.63 12.30 -10.73
C VAL A 240 2.94 12.97 -11.17
N VAL A 241 3.53 12.54 -12.29
CA VAL A 241 4.77 13.13 -12.84
C VAL A 241 4.56 14.60 -13.22
N GLY A 242 3.38 14.93 -13.74
CA GLY A 242 3.02 16.29 -14.17
C GLY A 242 2.55 17.22 -13.04
N ASP A 243 2.43 16.76 -11.80
CA ASP A 243 1.89 17.57 -10.70
C ASP A 243 2.99 18.34 -9.94
N ASP A 244 3.22 19.57 -10.37
CA ASP A 244 4.18 20.47 -9.73
C ASP A 244 3.78 20.89 -8.31
N LEU A 245 2.48 20.89 -7.98
CA LEU A 245 2.02 21.21 -6.64
C LEU A 245 2.36 20.07 -5.67
N LEU A 246 2.09 18.83 -6.07
CA LEU A 246 2.50 17.66 -5.29
C LEU A 246 4.03 17.68 -5.10
N ARG A 247 4.78 17.89 -6.18
CA ARG A 247 6.25 17.96 -6.16
C ARG A 247 6.76 19.03 -5.20
N LEU A 248 6.17 20.23 -5.21
CA LEU A 248 6.52 21.32 -4.29
C LEU A 248 6.38 20.86 -2.83
N LEU A 249 5.25 20.22 -2.51
CA LEU A 249 4.93 19.82 -1.14
C LEU A 249 5.84 18.70 -0.63
N VAL A 250 5.97 17.62 -1.38
CA VAL A 250 6.76 16.45 -0.95
C VAL A 250 8.26 16.74 -0.90
N SER A 251 8.72 17.78 -1.60
CA SER A 251 10.11 18.23 -1.55
C SER A 251 10.49 18.92 -0.24
N GLN A 252 9.51 19.40 0.55
CA GLN A 252 9.79 20.09 1.80
C GLN A 252 10.33 19.14 2.87
N GLN A 253 11.24 19.65 3.70
CA GLN A 253 11.75 18.91 4.84
C GLN A 253 10.60 18.60 5.81
N GLY A 254 10.49 17.33 6.21
CA GLY A 254 9.43 16.90 7.12
C GLY A 254 8.11 16.60 6.42
N ALA A 255 8.02 16.72 5.09
CA ALA A 255 6.86 16.25 4.34
C ALA A 255 6.69 14.74 4.48
N ARG A 256 5.45 14.31 4.67
CA ARG A 256 5.03 12.94 4.94
C ARG A 256 3.81 12.61 4.09
N VAL A 257 3.65 11.35 3.73
CA VAL A 257 2.50 10.90 2.93
C VAL A 257 1.86 9.62 3.45
N ALA A 258 0.56 9.51 3.21
CA ALA A 258 -0.22 8.29 3.29
C ALA A 258 -0.90 8.14 1.93
N VAL A 259 -0.79 6.95 1.34
CA VAL A 259 -1.24 6.71 -0.03
C VAL A 259 -2.26 5.59 -0.02
N LEU A 260 -3.43 5.84 -0.61
CA LEU A 260 -4.49 4.84 -0.78
C LEU A 260 -4.79 4.69 -2.28
N GLY A 261 -4.52 3.52 -2.82
CA GLY A 261 -4.88 3.12 -4.18
C GLY A 261 -6.05 2.15 -4.19
N HIS A 262 -6.82 2.20 -5.27
CA HIS A 262 -7.88 1.25 -5.53
C HIS A 262 -8.05 0.98 -7.02
N THR A 263 -8.33 -0.27 -7.37
CA THR A 263 -8.80 -0.66 -8.70
C THR A 263 -10.20 -1.25 -8.62
N ARG A 264 -11.07 -0.87 -9.55
CA ARG A 264 -12.52 -1.07 -9.45
C ARG A 264 -13.04 -1.94 -10.59
N TRP A 265 -13.86 -2.92 -10.21
CA TRP A 265 -14.82 -3.59 -11.09
C TRP A 265 -16.19 -3.04 -10.72
N ALA A 266 -16.84 -2.30 -11.60
CA ALA A 266 -18.04 -1.55 -11.23
C ALA A 266 -19.26 -2.49 -10.98
N SER A 267 -19.78 -2.49 -9.75
CA SER A 267 -21.05 -3.15 -9.36
C SER A 267 -22.16 -2.12 -9.16
N VAL A 268 -21.92 -1.13 -8.30
CA VAL A 268 -22.85 -0.02 -8.00
C VAL A 268 -22.28 1.30 -8.52
N GLY A 269 -22.95 1.90 -9.49
CA GLY A 269 -22.57 3.17 -10.12
C GLY A 269 -21.71 3.01 -11.37
N ILE A 270 -21.91 3.88 -12.36
CA ILE A 270 -21.30 3.76 -13.70
C ILE A 270 -19.77 3.85 -13.69
N ILE A 271 -19.13 3.34 -14.74
CA ILE A 271 -17.69 3.46 -14.95
C ILE A 271 -17.37 4.93 -15.29
N SER A 272 -16.75 5.65 -14.35
CA SER A 272 -16.39 7.06 -14.51
C SER A 272 -15.47 7.50 -13.36
N GLU A 273 -14.69 8.57 -13.57
CA GLU A 273 -13.80 9.09 -12.53
C GLU A 273 -14.52 9.50 -11.22
N PRO A 274 -15.71 10.14 -11.23
CA PRO A 274 -16.42 10.46 -9.99
C PRO A 274 -16.80 9.23 -9.16
N ASN A 275 -16.95 8.07 -9.80
CA ASN A 275 -17.27 6.79 -9.17
C ASN A 275 -16.04 5.91 -8.91
N ALA A 276 -14.86 6.28 -9.42
CA ALA A 276 -13.62 5.58 -9.12
C ALA A 276 -13.15 5.93 -7.70
N HIS A 277 -12.75 4.92 -6.95
CA HIS A 277 -12.26 5.08 -5.58
C HIS A 277 -10.77 5.50 -5.58
N PRO A 278 -10.28 6.23 -4.56
CA PRO A 278 -11.02 6.69 -3.39
C PRO A 278 -12.04 7.81 -3.65
N VAL A 279 -13.13 7.80 -2.89
CA VAL A 279 -14.14 8.89 -2.83
C VAL A 279 -13.97 9.66 -1.52
N ASN A 280 -14.33 10.94 -1.49
CA ASN A 280 -14.15 11.80 -0.32
C ASN A 280 -15.44 12.01 0.50
N SER A 281 -15.36 12.68 1.66
CA SER A 281 -16.50 12.93 2.56
C SER A 281 -17.42 14.08 2.14
N GLU A 282 -17.02 14.88 1.15
CA GLU A 282 -17.73 16.11 0.79
C GLU A 282 -19.17 15.85 0.33
N GLU A 283 -20.08 16.68 0.80
CA GLU A 283 -21.47 16.75 0.36
C GLU A 283 -21.72 18.12 -0.28
N LEU A 284 -22.72 18.19 -1.16
CA LEU A 284 -23.22 19.47 -1.64
C LEU A 284 -23.69 20.30 -0.45
N GLU A 285 -23.32 21.58 -0.43
CA GLU A 285 -23.69 22.52 0.62
C GLU A 285 -23.14 22.16 2.02
N SER A 286 -22.09 21.31 2.10
CA SER A 286 -21.48 20.95 3.38
C SER A 286 -20.69 22.10 4.00
N ASN A 287 -20.60 22.11 5.34
CA ASN A 287 -19.78 23.07 6.08
C ASN A 287 -18.28 22.85 5.79
N ALA A 288 -17.54 23.94 5.55
CA ALA A 288 -16.10 23.94 5.36
C ALA A 288 -15.32 23.38 6.57
N ASP A 289 -15.90 23.42 7.77
CA ASP A 289 -15.27 22.91 9.00
C ASP A 289 -15.50 21.40 9.25
N ALA A 290 -16.17 20.69 8.33
CA ALA A 290 -16.41 19.26 8.47
C ALA A 290 -15.10 18.46 8.32
N ALA A 291 -14.98 17.37 9.08
CA ALA A 291 -13.83 16.48 8.97
C ALA A 291 -13.72 15.93 7.54
N TYR A 292 -12.53 16.02 6.95
CA TYR A 292 -12.29 15.57 5.59
C TYR A 292 -11.73 14.14 5.59
N LEU A 293 -12.43 13.23 4.93
CA LEU A 293 -12.04 11.83 4.82
C LEU A 293 -12.07 11.36 3.37
N ILE A 294 -11.31 10.31 3.09
CA ILE A 294 -11.37 9.53 1.85
C ILE A 294 -11.55 8.06 2.18
N ALA A 295 -12.24 7.32 1.32
CA ALA A 295 -12.40 5.88 1.48
C ALA A 295 -12.41 5.14 0.14
N ALA A 296 -12.00 3.88 0.19
CA ALA A 296 -12.12 2.90 -0.88
C ALA A 296 -12.83 1.65 -0.36
N LEU A 297 -13.58 1.00 -1.24
CA LEU A 297 -14.43 -0.14 -0.93
C LEU A 297 -14.23 -1.26 -1.96
N ASN A 298 -13.94 -2.47 -1.50
CA ASN A 298 -14.24 -3.69 -2.23
C ASN A 298 -15.52 -4.32 -1.68
N GLY A 299 -16.37 -4.84 -2.57
CA GLY A 299 -17.70 -5.32 -2.22
C GLY A 299 -18.74 -4.20 -2.30
N ASP A 300 -19.93 -4.46 -1.74
CA ASP A 300 -21.09 -3.57 -1.85
C ASP A 300 -21.65 -3.27 -0.45
N VAL A 301 -22.05 -2.02 -0.23
CA VAL A 301 -22.89 -1.61 0.90
C VAL A 301 -24.35 -1.73 0.45
N ASP A 302 -24.97 -2.87 0.75
CA ASP A 302 -26.30 -3.23 0.25
C ASP A 302 -27.38 -2.21 0.66
N ASN A 303 -27.26 -1.66 1.87
CA ASN A 303 -28.20 -0.68 2.41
C ASN A 303 -27.80 0.80 2.16
N HIS A 304 -26.92 1.08 1.20
CA HIS A 304 -26.44 2.45 0.93
C HIS A 304 -27.56 3.44 0.58
N ALA A 305 -28.59 3.00 -0.16
CA ALA A 305 -29.72 3.86 -0.53
C ALA A 305 -30.53 4.29 0.71
N ASP A 306 -30.76 3.36 1.62
CA ASP A 306 -31.45 3.62 2.89
C ASP A 306 -30.62 4.53 3.79
N LEU A 307 -29.31 4.31 3.86
CA LEU A 307 -28.39 5.17 4.60
C LEU A 307 -28.38 6.60 4.04
N ARG A 308 -28.33 6.74 2.71
CA ARG A 308 -28.40 8.03 2.03
C ARG A 308 -29.69 8.77 2.35
N ALA A 309 -30.82 8.07 2.33
CA ALA A 309 -32.13 8.64 2.64
C ALA A 309 -32.26 9.00 4.12
N ARG A 310 -31.94 8.06 5.03
CA ARG A 310 -32.06 8.21 6.50
C ARG A 310 -31.20 9.36 7.03
N HIS A 311 -30.02 9.54 6.47
CA HIS A 311 -29.11 10.63 6.84
C HIS A 311 -29.24 11.85 5.91
N GLU A 312 -30.16 11.84 4.95
CA GLU A 312 -30.39 12.96 4.02
C GLU A 312 -29.12 13.41 3.27
N LEU A 313 -28.23 12.48 2.91
CA LEU A 313 -26.94 12.82 2.31
C LEU A 313 -27.13 13.52 0.95
N ARG A 314 -26.47 14.67 0.78
CA ARG A 314 -26.57 15.51 -0.42
C ARG A 314 -25.35 15.28 -1.29
N LEU A 315 -25.41 14.33 -2.20
CA LEU A 315 -24.29 13.95 -3.07
C LEU A 315 -24.47 14.53 -4.48
N ALA A 316 -23.36 14.95 -5.11
CA ALA A 316 -23.36 15.35 -6.52
C ALA A 316 -23.88 14.21 -7.40
N GLN A 317 -24.83 14.51 -8.29
CA GLN A 317 -25.58 13.51 -9.05
C GLN A 317 -24.71 12.52 -9.86
N PRO A 318 -23.56 12.89 -10.46
CA PRO A 318 -22.68 11.94 -11.13
C PRO A 318 -22.02 10.91 -10.19
N ILE A 319 -21.98 11.16 -8.87
CA ILE A 319 -21.46 10.22 -7.88
C ILE A 319 -22.60 9.28 -7.47
N THR A 320 -22.52 8.06 -7.97
CA THR A 320 -23.56 7.02 -7.85
C THR A 320 -23.07 5.76 -7.12
N THR A 321 -21.78 5.66 -6.81
CA THR A 321 -21.22 4.57 -6.00
C THR A 321 -21.72 4.63 -4.56
N ASP A 322 -22.04 3.46 -4.05
CA ASP A 322 -22.34 3.16 -2.66
C ASP A 322 -21.20 3.56 -1.71
N ALA A 323 -19.93 3.43 -2.12
CA ALA A 323 -18.77 3.76 -1.31
C ALA A 323 -18.76 5.20 -0.75
N LYS A 324 -19.49 6.13 -1.40
CA LYS A 324 -19.57 7.53 -0.98
C LYS A 324 -20.26 7.71 0.37
N VAL A 325 -21.12 6.77 0.80
CA VAL A 325 -21.73 6.84 2.14
C VAL A 325 -20.70 6.68 3.25
N ILE A 326 -19.57 6.00 2.98
CA ILE A 326 -18.54 5.71 3.98
C ILE A 326 -17.91 6.99 4.54
N PRO A 327 -17.13 7.79 3.76
CA PRO A 327 -16.46 8.95 4.32
C PRO A 327 -17.44 10.05 4.75
N ALA A 328 -18.61 10.16 4.10
CA ALA A 328 -19.63 11.14 4.47
C ALA A 328 -20.23 10.87 5.87
N LEU A 329 -20.61 9.62 6.15
CA LEU A 329 -21.19 9.27 7.46
C LEU A 329 -20.15 9.33 8.59
N VAL A 330 -18.90 8.94 8.34
CA VAL A 330 -17.82 9.10 9.34
C VAL A 330 -17.62 10.58 9.68
N SER A 331 -17.57 11.45 8.67
CA SER A 331 -17.46 12.91 8.88
C SER A 331 -18.61 13.46 9.74
N ARG A 332 -19.86 13.06 9.45
CA ARG A 332 -21.03 13.46 10.23
C ARG A 332 -20.99 12.96 11.68
N ARG A 333 -20.56 11.73 11.92
CA ARG A 333 -20.41 11.20 13.28
C ARG A 333 -19.37 11.99 14.07
N LEU A 334 -18.24 12.34 13.47
CA LEU A 334 -17.23 13.18 14.13
C LEU A 334 -17.76 14.57 14.48
N ALA A 335 -18.53 15.18 13.58
CA ALA A 335 -19.18 16.47 13.82
C ALA A 335 -20.27 16.40 14.92
N ALA A 336 -20.89 15.23 15.14
CA ALA A 336 -21.86 15.03 16.21
C ALA A 336 -21.16 14.81 17.57
N SER A 337 -20.16 13.93 17.64
CA SER A 337 -19.44 13.62 18.89
C SER A 337 -18.72 14.83 19.49
N THR A 338 -18.31 15.80 18.66
CA THR A 338 -17.71 17.06 19.12
C THR A 338 -18.72 18.02 19.77
N LYS A 339 -20.01 17.94 19.41
CA LYS A 339 -21.07 18.79 19.96
C LYS A 339 -21.63 18.26 21.27
N ASP A 340 -21.72 16.94 21.41
CA ASP A 340 -22.37 16.31 22.56
C ASP A 340 -21.44 16.19 23.79
N GLY A 341 -20.15 16.55 23.67
CA GLY A 341 -19.17 16.47 24.76
C GLY A 341 -18.85 15.03 25.21
N SER A 342 -19.47 14.02 24.59
CA SER A 342 -19.30 12.60 24.86
C SER A 342 -18.08 12.04 24.12
N SER A 343 -16.89 12.55 24.45
CA SER A 343 -15.66 11.82 24.15
C SER A 343 -15.57 10.65 25.15
N THR A 344 -16.18 9.52 24.83
CA THR A 344 -15.85 8.25 25.49
C THR A 344 -14.51 7.77 24.96
N ALA A 345 -13.43 8.48 25.29
CA ALA A 345 -12.09 7.96 25.07
C ALA A 345 -11.98 6.65 25.85
N SER A 346 -11.98 5.53 25.13
CA SER A 346 -11.73 4.22 25.73
C SER A 346 -10.32 4.25 26.33
N THR A 347 -10.22 4.24 27.66
CA THR A 347 -8.93 4.18 28.38
C THR A 347 -8.24 2.81 28.26
N ASN A 348 -8.69 1.94 27.37
CA ASN A 348 -8.16 0.59 27.23
C ASN A 348 -7.03 0.56 26.19
N GLY A 349 -5.87 1.05 26.63
CA GLY A 349 -4.53 0.59 26.23
C GLY A 349 -4.20 0.57 24.74
N GLY A 350 -3.64 1.66 24.22
CA GLY A 350 -2.86 1.61 22.97
C GLY A 350 -2.60 2.96 22.31
N GLY A 351 -1.53 3.65 22.74
CA GLY A 351 -0.70 4.58 21.95
C GLY A 351 -1.30 5.82 21.23
N LEU A 352 -2.60 5.89 20.98
CA LEU A 352 -3.23 6.89 20.11
C LEU A 352 -3.67 8.15 20.89
N THR A 353 -3.87 9.25 20.16
CA THR A 353 -4.40 10.50 20.71
C THR A 353 -5.93 10.42 20.86
N ALA A 354 -6.51 11.25 21.73
CA ALA A 354 -7.97 11.32 21.90
C ALA A 354 -8.74 11.66 20.60
N SER A 355 -8.11 12.40 19.67
CA SER A 355 -8.69 12.66 18.35
C SER A 355 -8.70 11.42 17.45
N ALA A 356 -7.67 10.57 17.55
CA ALA A 356 -7.56 9.33 16.78
C ALA A 356 -8.54 8.26 17.31
N ASP A 357 -8.76 8.19 18.62
CA ASP A 357 -9.79 7.31 19.20
C ASP A 357 -11.20 7.71 18.73
N ALA A 358 -11.53 9.01 18.79
CA ALA A 358 -12.82 9.51 18.30
C ALA A 358 -13.03 9.21 16.79
N LEU A 359 -11.98 9.38 15.97
CA LEU A 359 -11.99 9.00 14.55
C LEU A 359 -12.28 7.52 14.38
N ALA A 360 -11.61 6.67 15.14
CA ALA A 360 -11.76 5.23 14.99
C ALA A 360 -13.11 4.72 15.49
N ASP A 361 -13.68 5.31 16.54
CA ASP A 361 -15.02 4.99 17.01
C ASP A 361 -16.08 5.43 15.99
N ALA A 362 -15.98 6.65 15.46
CA ALA A 362 -16.85 7.13 14.39
C ALA A 362 -16.78 6.24 13.14
N PHE A 363 -15.58 5.76 12.78
CA PHE A 363 -15.40 4.80 11.70
C PHE A 363 -16.05 3.45 12.01
N ARG A 364 -15.74 2.84 13.16
CA ARG A 364 -16.30 1.56 13.60
C ARG A 364 -17.83 1.58 13.61
N GLU A 365 -18.43 2.59 14.22
CA GLU A 365 -19.89 2.73 14.28
C GLU A 365 -20.52 2.95 12.90
N THR A 366 -19.83 3.65 12.00
CA THR A 366 -20.30 3.83 10.63
C THR A 366 -20.32 2.48 9.91
N VAL A 367 -19.20 1.76 9.89
CA VAL A 367 -19.13 0.47 9.19
C VAL A 367 -20.02 -0.60 9.83
N ALA A 368 -20.27 -0.52 11.14
CA ALA A 368 -21.21 -1.40 11.83
C ALA A 368 -22.67 -1.26 11.37
N SER A 369 -23.04 -0.09 10.81
CA SER A 369 -24.37 0.14 10.25
C SER A 369 -24.55 -0.41 8.83
N PHE A 370 -23.50 -0.92 8.19
CA PHE A 370 -23.55 -1.40 6.81
C PHE A 370 -24.04 -2.84 6.72
N GLU A 371 -24.83 -3.11 5.68
CA GLU A 371 -25.22 -4.45 5.25
C GLU A 371 -24.42 -4.85 4.00
N GLY A 372 -24.20 -6.14 3.82
CA GLY A 372 -23.38 -6.69 2.72
C GLY A 372 -22.01 -7.20 3.16
N SER A 373 -21.19 -7.55 2.16
CA SER A 373 -19.80 -7.97 2.36
C SER A 373 -18.86 -6.89 1.85
N VAL A 374 -18.08 -6.32 2.77
CA VAL A 374 -17.27 -5.13 2.52
C VAL A 374 -15.85 -5.30 3.03
N ALA A 375 -14.89 -4.81 2.26
CA ALA A 375 -13.54 -4.49 2.70
C ALA A 375 -13.31 -3.00 2.44
N ILE A 376 -13.01 -2.25 3.49
CA ILE A 376 -12.94 -0.79 3.45
C ILE A 376 -11.54 -0.36 3.91
N ALA A 377 -10.98 0.62 3.21
CA ALA A 377 -9.84 1.39 3.68
C ALA A 377 -10.20 2.88 3.65
N ALA A 378 -9.92 3.60 4.73
CA ALA A 378 -10.22 5.01 4.87
C ALA A 378 -9.09 5.77 5.57
N ALA A 379 -8.94 7.05 5.22
CA ALA A 379 -8.00 7.98 5.84
C ALA A 379 -8.67 9.34 6.09
N SER A 380 -8.21 10.05 7.11
CA SER A 380 -8.70 11.38 7.48
C SER A 380 -7.57 12.41 7.35
N ALA A 381 -7.88 13.59 6.82
CA ALA A 381 -6.91 14.68 6.76
C ALA A 381 -6.62 15.30 8.15
N ASP A 382 -7.52 15.10 9.12
CA ASP A 382 -7.35 15.62 10.49
C ASP A 382 -6.45 14.72 11.33
N ASN A 383 -6.37 13.43 10.97
CA ASN A 383 -5.47 12.45 11.58
C ASN A 383 -4.74 11.69 10.45
N PRO A 384 -3.86 12.37 9.68
CA PRO A 384 -3.23 11.79 8.48
C PRO A 384 -2.22 10.68 8.82
N GLU A 385 -1.89 10.54 10.11
CA GLU A 385 -1.02 9.51 10.66
C GLU A 385 -1.76 8.20 10.97
N SER A 386 -3.06 8.12 10.67
CA SER A 386 -3.86 6.91 10.88
C SER A 386 -4.48 6.39 9.59
N LEU A 387 -4.45 5.08 9.41
CA LEU A 387 -5.20 4.38 8.36
C LEU A 387 -6.22 3.44 9.01
N LEU A 388 -7.46 3.51 8.53
CA LEU A 388 -8.61 2.81 9.10
C LEU A 388 -9.04 1.72 8.13
N LEU A 389 -9.16 0.47 8.60
CA LEU A 389 -9.59 -0.65 7.77
C LEU A 389 -10.78 -1.35 8.42
N ALA A 390 -11.71 -1.85 7.61
CA ALA A 390 -12.80 -2.68 8.08
C ALA A 390 -13.05 -3.85 7.14
N LEU A 391 -13.37 -5.01 7.70
CA LEU A 391 -13.72 -6.21 6.94
C LEU A 391 -14.97 -6.87 7.54
N LYS A 392 -15.95 -7.17 6.69
CA LYS A 392 -17.20 -7.86 7.05
C LYS A 392 -17.63 -8.82 5.93
N GLY A 393 -18.03 -10.03 6.31
CA GLY A 393 -18.38 -11.12 5.41
C GLY A 393 -17.16 -11.83 4.79
N SER A 394 -17.41 -12.92 4.08
CA SER A 394 -16.39 -13.78 3.46
C SER A 394 -15.96 -13.35 2.05
N GLY A 395 -16.73 -12.48 1.39
CA GLY A 395 -16.56 -12.20 -0.04
C GLY A 395 -15.32 -11.36 -0.37
N GLN A 396 -14.73 -10.71 0.64
CA GLN A 396 -13.61 -9.78 0.48
C GLN A 396 -12.44 -10.16 1.40
N GLY A 397 -11.26 -9.62 1.09
CA GLY A 397 -10.04 -9.84 1.87
C GLY A 397 -9.29 -8.54 2.12
N LEU A 398 -8.62 -8.47 3.27
CA LEU A 398 -7.65 -7.43 3.61
C LEU A 398 -6.49 -8.04 4.38
N CYS A 399 -5.28 -7.64 4.00
CA CYS A 399 -4.03 -7.99 4.64
C CYS A 399 -3.29 -6.71 5.02
N VAL A 400 -2.59 -6.72 6.16
CA VAL A 400 -1.68 -5.64 6.58
C VAL A 400 -0.26 -6.19 6.65
N GLY A 401 0.55 -5.86 5.65
CA GLY A 401 1.96 -6.21 5.58
C GLY A 401 2.82 -5.37 6.53
N LEU A 402 3.75 -6.03 7.21
CA LEU A 402 4.77 -5.43 8.07
C LEU A 402 6.09 -5.31 7.30
N ALA A 403 6.40 -4.12 6.77
CA ALA A 403 7.64 -3.85 6.07
C ALA A 403 8.49 -2.82 6.85
N PRO A 404 9.81 -2.71 6.61
CA PRO A 404 10.65 -1.76 7.33
C PRO A 404 10.10 -0.34 7.30
N ASN A 405 9.74 0.17 8.48
CA ASN A 405 9.19 1.51 8.71
C ASN A 405 7.91 1.83 7.93
N ARG A 406 7.12 0.82 7.53
CA ARG A 406 5.83 1.02 6.86
C ARG A 406 4.85 -0.14 7.00
N PHE A 407 3.57 0.19 6.98
CA PHE A 407 2.51 -0.75 6.67
C PHE A 407 2.22 -0.74 5.17
N VAL A 408 2.01 -1.93 4.60
CA VAL A 408 1.50 -2.11 3.24
C VAL A 408 0.20 -2.89 3.32
N VAL A 409 -0.93 -2.21 3.15
CA VAL A 409 -2.25 -2.84 3.16
C VAL A 409 -2.56 -3.30 1.75
N ALA A 410 -3.03 -4.53 1.59
CA ALA A 410 -3.50 -5.02 0.30
C ALA A 410 -4.71 -5.92 0.47
N SER A 411 -5.63 -5.93 -0.50
CA SER A 411 -6.78 -6.85 -0.45
C SER A 411 -6.45 -8.29 -0.84
N GLU A 412 -5.21 -8.57 -1.27
CA GLU A 412 -4.62 -9.90 -1.33
C GLU A 412 -3.11 -9.86 -1.04
N PRO A 413 -2.50 -10.98 -0.60
CA PRO A 413 -1.07 -11.05 -0.31
C PRO A 413 -0.17 -10.61 -1.47
N TYR A 414 -0.52 -10.92 -2.72
CA TYR A 414 0.30 -10.54 -3.87
C TYR A 414 0.41 -9.02 -4.09
N GLY A 415 -0.44 -8.20 -3.46
CA GLY A 415 -0.29 -6.75 -3.45
C GLY A 415 0.79 -6.24 -2.48
N LEU A 416 1.22 -7.05 -1.50
CA LEU A 416 2.20 -6.66 -0.47
C LEU A 416 3.52 -7.45 -0.52
N VAL A 417 3.57 -8.60 -1.21
CA VAL A 417 4.76 -9.50 -1.22
C VAL A 417 6.03 -8.89 -1.81
N GLU A 418 5.91 -7.82 -2.61
CA GLU A 418 7.08 -7.04 -3.03
C GLU A 418 7.81 -6.50 -1.79
N GLU A 419 7.08 -5.95 -0.81
CA GLU A 419 7.63 -5.21 0.32
C GLU A 419 7.82 -6.05 1.58
N THR A 420 7.03 -7.11 1.77
CA THR A 420 7.17 -8.02 2.91
C THR A 420 6.39 -9.32 2.69
N GLN A 421 6.92 -10.43 3.24
CA GLN A 421 6.19 -11.69 3.33
C GLN A 421 5.35 -11.80 4.61
N HIS A 422 5.57 -10.96 5.62
CA HIS A 422 4.89 -11.05 6.91
C HIS A 422 3.70 -10.09 6.95
N TYR A 423 2.51 -10.61 7.26
CA TYR A 423 1.29 -9.83 7.26
C TYR A 423 0.26 -10.32 8.27
N LEU A 424 -0.59 -9.41 8.74
CA LEU A 424 -1.85 -9.72 9.39
C LEU A 424 -2.91 -10.05 8.31
N ARG A 425 -3.57 -11.20 8.38
CA ARG A 425 -4.80 -11.48 7.62
C ARG A 425 -6.02 -11.13 8.47
N MET A 426 -6.87 -10.24 7.97
CA MET A 426 -8.14 -9.91 8.63
C MET A 426 -9.19 -11.01 8.39
N ASP A 427 -10.11 -11.14 9.34
CA ASP A 427 -11.25 -12.07 9.32
C ASP A 427 -12.57 -11.28 9.37
N GLY A 428 -13.40 -11.43 8.33
CA GLY A 428 -14.69 -10.75 8.20
C GLY A 428 -15.88 -11.52 8.77
N GLU A 429 -15.71 -12.77 9.20
CA GLU A 429 -16.79 -13.69 9.53
C GLU A 429 -16.83 -14.12 10.99
N SER A 430 -15.68 -14.18 11.65
CA SER A 430 -15.62 -14.60 13.05
C SER A 430 -16.36 -13.63 13.97
N LEU A 431 -16.97 -14.20 15.00
CA LEU A 431 -17.57 -13.49 16.12
C LEU A 431 -16.54 -13.36 17.24
N ALA A 432 -16.40 -12.18 17.83
CA ALA A 432 -15.63 -12.03 19.06
C ALA A 432 -16.34 -12.71 20.25
N HIS A 433 -17.67 -12.64 20.25
CA HIS A 433 -18.52 -13.31 21.24
C HIS A 433 -19.59 -14.14 20.53
N ALA A 434 -19.68 -15.42 20.85
CA ALA A 434 -20.59 -16.35 20.17
C ALA A 434 -22.08 -15.98 20.32
N ASP A 435 -22.43 -15.26 21.38
CA ASP A 435 -23.78 -14.80 21.73
C ASP A 435 -24.10 -13.37 21.27
N ASN A 436 -23.12 -12.64 20.71
CA ASN A 436 -23.32 -11.28 20.19
C ASN A 436 -23.04 -11.22 18.68
N PRO A 437 -24.07 -11.35 17.81
CA PRO A 437 -23.91 -11.23 16.35
C PRO A 437 -23.32 -9.89 15.90
N SER A 438 -23.45 -8.83 16.68
CA SER A 438 -22.91 -7.50 16.38
C SER A 438 -21.37 -7.45 16.49
N SER A 439 -20.76 -8.47 17.09
CA SER A 439 -19.31 -8.61 17.18
C SER A 439 -18.66 -9.15 15.89
N ARG A 440 -19.45 -9.46 14.86
CA ARG A 440 -18.97 -10.06 13.62
C ARG A 440 -18.11 -9.10 12.80
N GLY A 441 -16.96 -9.60 12.35
CA GLY A 441 -16.03 -8.85 11.50
C GLY A 441 -15.05 -8.01 12.30
N GLN A 442 -14.12 -7.37 11.59
CA GLN A 442 -12.95 -6.74 12.18
C GLN A 442 -12.72 -5.32 11.68
N VAL A 443 -12.27 -4.46 12.59
CA VAL A 443 -11.79 -3.11 12.33
C VAL A 443 -10.33 -3.03 12.78
N VAL A 444 -9.49 -2.45 11.93
CA VAL A 444 -8.07 -2.20 12.21
C VAL A 444 -7.81 -0.70 12.15
N VAL A 445 -7.06 -0.20 13.13
CA VAL A 445 -6.44 1.13 13.08
C VAL A 445 -4.94 0.95 13.03
N LEU A 446 -4.31 1.55 12.03
CA LEU A 446 -2.87 1.57 11.86
C LEU A 446 -2.30 2.92 12.28
N ASP A 447 -1.28 2.91 13.11
CA ASP A 447 -0.56 4.10 13.59
C ASP A 447 0.77 4.28 12.83
N ALA A 448 0.90 5.41 12.13
CA ALA A 448 2.12 5.76 11.42
C ALA A 448 3.34 5.83 12.34
N ALA A 449 3.23 6.19 13.62
CA ALA A 449 4.39 6.27 14.52
C ALA A 449 5.07 4.91 14.73
N ARG A 450 4.32 3.82 14.57
CA ARG A 450 4.77 2.43 14.74
C ARG A 450 4.71 1.63 13.44
N ALA A 451 4.70 2.31 12.29
CA ALA A 451 4.58 1.65 11.00
C ALA A 451 5.66 0.59 10.77
N GLY A 452 5.23 -0.61 10.36
CA GLY A 452 6.08 -1.79 10.17
C GLY A 452 6.19 -2.71 11.40
N GLU A 453 5.58 -2.33 12.52
CA GLU A 453 5.59 -3.11 13.77
C GLU A 453 4.16 -3.52 14.15
N ALA A 454 4.01 -4.69 14.79
CA ALA A 454 2.70 -5.19 15.21
C ALA A 454 2.05 -4.29 16.27
N GLU A 455 2.85 -3.59 17.09
CA GLU A 455 2.40 -2.63 18.09
C GLU A 455 1.70 -1.41 17.50
N GLY A 456 1.89 -1.13 16.20
CA GLY A 456 1.15 -0.08 15.50
C GLY A 456 -0.21 -0.54 14.97
N ILE A 457 -0.64 -1.75 15.29
CA ILE A 457 -1.91 -2.33 14.86
C ILE A 457 -2.86 -2.44 16.05
N ARG A 458 -3.97 -1.70 16.00
CA ARG A 458 -5.10 -1.89 16.91
C ARG A 458 -6.21 -2.66 16.19
N LEU A 459 -6.45 -3.90 16.60
CA LEU A 459 -7.48 -4.78 16.03
C LEU A 459 -8.67 -4.88 17.00
N VAL A 460 -9.87 -4.58 16.52
CA VAL A 460 -11.12 -4.67 17.29
C VAL A 460 -12.22 -5.33 16.47
N ALA A 461 -13.19 -5.93 17.15
CA ALA A 461 -14.43 -6.38 16.56
C ALA A 461 -15.39 -5.21 16.29
N TYR A 462 -16.44 -5.45 15.51
CA TYR A 462 -17.42 -4.42 15.17
C TYR A 462 -18.17 -3.85 16.38
N ASP A 463 -18.32 -4.63 17.46
CA ASP A 463 -18.91 -4.17 18.72
C ASP A 463 -17.94 -3.39 19.62
N GLY A 464 -16.67 -3.27 19.22
CA GLY A 464 -15.61 -2.56 19.94
C GLY A 464 -14.74 -3.47 20.82
N THR A 465 -15.00 -4.77 20.86
CA THR A 465 -14.16 -5.73 21.61
C THR A 465 -12.75 -5.76 21.06
N ALA A 466 -11.74 -5.57 21.91
CA ALA A 466 -10.34 -5.71 21.51
C ALA A 466 -10.02 -7.17 21.14
N LEU A 467 -9.33 -7.37 20.01
CA LEU A 467 -8.90 -8.68 19.54
C LEU A 467 -7.37 -8.78 19.59
N SER A 468 -6.85 -9.98 19.78
CA SER A 468 -5.41 -10.22 19.89
C SER A 468 -4.76 -10.50 18.54
N LEU A 469 -3.53 -10.00 18.38
CA LEU A 469 -2.63 -10.46 17.32
C LEU A 469 -1.89 -11.71 17.79
N GLY A 470 -1.66 -12.66 16.89
CA GLY A 470 -0.91 -13.88 17.20
C GLY A 470 -0.72 -14.78 15.98
N SER A 471 -0.19 -15.99 16.18
CA SER A 471 0.09 -16.93 15.09
C SER A 471 -1.13 -17.35 14.26
N HIS A 472 -2.35 -17.12 14.76
CA HIS A 472 -3.59 -17.43 14.06
C HIS A 472 -3.96 -16.41 12.97
N ASN A 473 -3.41 -15.19 13.04
CA ASN A 473 -3.71 -14.12 12.09
C ASN A 473 -2.45 -13.43 11.53
N MET A 474 -1.29 -13.60 12.16
CA MET A 474 0.01 -13.19 11.65
C MET A 474 0.61 -14.32 10.82
N LEU A 475 0.63 -14.13 9.50
CA LEU A 475 1.02 -15.15 8.52
C LEU A 475 2.29 -14.75 7.77
N THR A 476 2.91 -15.74 7.13
CA THR A 476 3.99 -15.55 6.16
C THR A 476 3.48 -15.98 4.79
N ALA A 477 3.67 -15.15 3.76
CA ALA A 477 3.27 -15.46 2.41
C ALA A 477 4.14 -16.58 1.85
N GLU A 478 3.49 -17.54 1.18
CA GLU A 478 4.15 -18.66 0.50
C GLU A 478 4.44 -18.37 -0.97
N VAL A 479 4.21 -17.11 -1.40
CA VAL A 479 4.43 -16.64 -2.77
C VAL A 479 5.40 -15.46 -2.76
N THR A 480 6.20 -15.36 -3.82
CA THR A 480 7.08 -14.23 -4.10
C THR A 480 6.59 -13.45 -5.32
N THR A 481 7.17 -12.28 -5.58
CA THR A 481 6.91 -11.52 -6.82
C THR A 481 7.33 -12.30 -8.07
N ARG A 482 8.28 -13.23 -7.97
CA ARG A 482 8.68 -14.12 -9.06
C ARG A 482 7.58 -15.09 -9.44
N ASP A 483 6.88 -15.67 -8.46
CA ASP A 483 5.87 -16.70 -8.69
C ASP A 483 4.58 -16.13 -9.32
N ILE A 484 4.37 -14.82 -9.17
CA ILE A 484 3.22 -14.09 -9.71
C ILE A 484 3.61 -13.16 -10.87
N ASP A 485 4.82 -13.30 -11.41
CA ASP A 485 5.24 -12.52 -12.56
C ASP A 485 4.65 -13.11 -13.84
N ARG A 486 4.02 -12.25 -14.65
CA ARG A 486 3.44 -12.64 -15.94
C ARG A 486 4.50 -12.78 -17.04
N GLY A 487 5.73 -12.32 -16.79
CA GLY A 487 6.79 -12.26 -17.79
C GLY A 487 6.38 -11.45 -19.03
N PRO A 488 6.77 -11.91 -20.24
CA PRO A 488 6.44 -11.23 -21.50
C PRO A 488 5.02 -11.52 -22.01
N HIS A 489 4.23 -12.32 -21.31
CA HIS A 489 2.91 -12.76 -21.77
C HIS A 489 1.87 -11.64 -21.66
N SER A 490 0.89 -11.62 -22.58
CA SER A 490 -0.22 -10.65 -22.55
C SER A 490 -1.29 -10.99 -21.52
N HIS A 491 -1.31 -12.22 -21.01
CA HIS A 491 -2.25 -12.74 -20.00
C HIS A 491 -1.52 -13.68 -19.02
N PHE A 492 -2.09 -13.86 -17.82
CA PHE A 492 -1.63 -14.84 -16.83
C PHE A 492 -1.98 -16.27 -17.22
#